data_AF-A0A1G5B2K8-F1
#
_entry.id   AF-A0A1G5B2K8-F1
#
_cell.length_a   1.000
_cell.length_b   1.000
_cell.length_c   1.000
_cell.angle_alpha   90.00
_cell.angle_beta   90.00
_cell.angle_gamma   90.00
#
_symmetry.space_group_name_H-M   'P 1'
#
loop_
_entity.id
_entity.type
_entity.pdbx_description
1 polymer ?
#
loop_
_entity_poly.entity_id
_entity_poly.type
_entity_poly.pdbx_seq_one_letter_code
_entity_poly.pdbx_strand_id
1 'polypeptide(L)'
;MIPHSWQRTKIVCTLGPATDSPGVIEQLIEYGMDVARVNASHGDHADHARRIERVRNAAHALGQPVAILIDLPGPKFRIGDLPDDFRKLTEGAIVRLAAEGGIAEEGGGAEEYNTLLPVRDPELLHALRAGESVFLADGSIELCVKITSAANVQCEVIIGGTVRSGSGINVPESILSELVPTDDDRRHLAFAVAQEIEWVGVSFVQSAGDLARVRACLPSGPGPGAQPLLMAKIEKRQALADLDAIVEASDGVMVARGDLGVETDLAEIPVVQKRIIAVANAHGRPVVTATQMLESMVEREHPTRAEATDVANAVLDGTDAVMLSAETAIGQFPIAAVRFLARVLTATEKGYSLRMAHDRMRATDMPSSPDQPGNALSFAACQLAARLSARAIIVPAHTMAAALAIARFRPQAPLIVVASSMRLYRSLALVRGVSPLLSAAVFGTGTRTGTGPQACLVQAGEWLVSQGLAELGDQVVLVSASSSACERADTLRTIRLSLDGSTG
;
A
#
# COMPACT_ATOMS: atom_id res chain seq x y z
N MET A 1 -15.32 -24.76 -6.97
CA MET A 1 -14.06 -24.01 -7.15
C MET A 1 -14.08 -23.37 -8.51
N ILE A 2 -14.31 -22.06 -8.57
CA ILE A 2 -13.99 -21.28 -9.77
C ILE A 2 -12.46 -21.21 -9.77
N PRO A 3 -11.75 -21.64 -10.82
CA PRO A 3 -10.31 -21.49 -10.88
C PRO A 3 -9.98 -20.03 -10.62
N HIS A 4 -9.07 -19.76 -9.68
CA HIS A 4 -8.62 -18.42 -9.39
C HIS A 4 -7.88 -17.93 -10.64
N SER A 5 -8.59 -17.25 -11.54
CA SER A 5 -8.02 -16.77 -12.80
C SER A 5 -6.92 -15.80 -12.45
N TRP A 6 -5.69 -16.04 -12.90
CA TRP A 6 -4.57 -15.17 -12.63
C TRP A 6 -4.89 -13.69 -12.95
N GLN A 7 -4.91 -12.86 -11.92
CA GLN A 7 -5.11 -11.41 -12.00
C GLN A 7 -3.78 -10.69 -11.86
N ARG A 8 -3.57 -9.65 -12.69
CA ARG A 8 -2.32 -8.89 -12.62
C ARG A 8 -2.39 -7.87 -11.50
N THR A 9 -3.37 -6.98 -11.54
CA THR A 9 -3.60 -5.95 -10.51
C THR A 9 -4.15 -6.60 -9.26
N LYS A 10 -3.60 -6.20 -8.11
CA LYS A 10 -3.85 -6.84 -6.82
C LYS A 10 -4.96 -6.12 -6.04
N ILE A 11 -5.58 -6.83 -5.11
CA ILE A 11 -6.62 -6.27 -4.24
C ILE A 11 -6.14 -6.25 -2.79
N VAL A 12 -6.17 -5.06 -2.19
CA VAL A 12 -5.99 -4.85 -0.75
C VAL A 12 -7.36 -4.70 -0.10
N CYS A 13 -7.68 -5.48 0.92
CA CYS A 13 -8.90 -5.33 1.70
C CYS A 13 -8.57 -5.01 3.15
N THR A 14 -9.17 -3.95 3.71
CA THR A 14 -9.07 -3.68 5.14
C THR A 14 -9.96 -4.62 5.94
N LEU A 15 -9.37 -5.23 6.97
CA LEU A 15 -10.08 -6.05 7.95
C LEU A 15 -10.73 -5.19 9.03
N GLY A 16 -11.92 -5.61 9.46
CA GLY A 16 -12.69 -4.95 10.51
C GLY A 16 -13.90 -5.79 10.93
N PRO A 17 -14.84 -5.21 11.70
CA PRO A 17 -16.04 -5.91 12.18
C PRO A 17 -16.82 -6.66 11.09
N ALA A 18 -16.95 -6.09 9.88
CA ALA A 18 -17.65 -6.75 8.78
C ALA A 18 -16.93 -8.01 8.25
N THR A 19 -15.64 -8.15 8.53
CA THR A 19 -14.83 -9.33 8.18
C THR A 19 -14.73 -10.37 9.29
N ASP A 20 -15.22 -10.06 10.50
CA ASP A 20 -15.06 -10.95 11.66
C ASP A 20 -16.00 -12.15 11.63
N SER A 21 -17.04 -12.14 10.80
CA SER A 21 -17.94 -13.29 10.69
C SER A 21 -17.22 -14.53 10.10
N PRO A 22 -17.54 -15.76 10.54
CA PRO A 22 -16.95 -16.99 10.00
C PRO A 22 -17.16 -17.10 8.48
N GLY A 23 -16.15 -17.57 7.74
CA GLY A 23 -16.24 -17.77 6.29
C GLY A 23 -16.11 -16.50 5.45
N VAL A 24 -16.12 -15.29 6.05
CA VAL A 24 -15.99 -14.04 5.28
C VAL A 24 -14.57 -13.89 4.75
N ILE A 25 -13.53 -14.04 5.58
CA ILE A 25 -12.13 -13.93 5.17
C ILE A 25 -11.80 -14.92 4.06
N GLU A 26 -12.25 -16.17 4.21
CA GLU A 26 -12.08 -17.23 3.21
C GLU A 26 -12.69 -16.82 1.86
N GLN A 27 -13.89 -16.24 1.88
CA GLN A 27 -14.54 -15.72 0.67
C GLN A 27 -13.80 -14.51 0.10
N LEU A 28 -13.31 -13.57 0.93
CA LEU A 28 -12.52 -12.43 0.43
C LEU A 28 -11.28 -12.93 -0.33
N ILE A 29 -10.58 -13.93 0.21
CA ILE A 29 -9.43 -14.57 -0.44
C ILE A 29 -9.87 -15.27 -1.74
N GLU A 30 -10.90 -16.12 -1.70
CA GLU A 30 -11.41 -16.83 -2.89
C GLU A 30 -11.80 -15.88 -4.03
N TYR A 31 -12.38 -14.72 -3.70
CA TYR A 31 -12.81 -13.71 -4.67
C TYR A 31 -11.74 -12.71 -5.10
N GLY A 32 -10.52 -12.77 -4.55
CA GLY A 32 -9.36 -12.04 -5.07
C GLY A 32 -8.58 -11.18 -4.09
N MET A 33 -8.80 -11.26 -2.78
CA MET A 33 -7.97 -10.53 -1.82
C MET A 33 -6.53 -11.07 -1.81
N ASP A 34 -5.57 -10.28 -2.30
CA ASP A 34 -4.14 -10.59 -2.25
C ASP A 34 -3.46 -10.05 -0.98
N VAL A 35 -4.01 -9.00 -0.38
CA VAL A 35 -3.44 -8.33 0.80
C VAL A 35 -4.52 -8.00 1.80
N ALA A 36 -4.34 -8.44 3.04
CA ALA A 36 -5.19 -8.05 4.16
C ALA A 36 -4.56 -6.87 4.90
N ARG A 37 -5.23 -5.71 4.87
CA ARG A 37 -4.83 -4.51 5.60
C ARG A 37 -5.38 -4.53 7.02
N VAL A 38 -4.50 -4.32 7.98
CA VAL A 38 -4.81 -4.04 9.39
C VAL A 38 -4.61 -2.56 9.62
N ASN A 39 -5.69 -1.81 9.85
CA ASN A 39 -5.59 -0.39 10.20
C ASN A 39 -5.34 -0.25 11.71
N ALA A 40 -4.12 0.11 12.10
CA ALA A 40 -3.73 0.20 13.50
C ALA A 40 -4.26 1.46 14.21
N SER A 41 -4.89 2.38 13.48
CA SER A 41 -5.62 3.51 14.08
C SER A 41 -6.88 3.09 14.85
N HIS A 42 -7.31 1.82 14.73
CA HIS A 42 -8.53 1.30 15.35
C HIS A 42 -8.33 -0.12 15.85
N GLY A 43 -8.96 -0.44 16.99
CA GLY A 43 -8.87 -1.76 17.59
C GLY A 43 -7.56 -1.97 18.36
N ASP A 44 -7.46 -3.10 19.04
CA ASP A 44 -6.28 -3.45 19.81
C ASP A 44 -5.45 -4.56 19.14
N HIS A 45 -4.24 -4.78 19.66
CA HIS A 45 -3.34 -5.82 19.14
C HIS A 45 -3.92 -7.24 19.27
N ALA A 46 -4.82 -7.49 20.23
CA ALA A 46 -5.43 -8.80 20.40
C ALA A 46 -6.44 -9.09 19.28
N ASP A 47 -7.25 -8.12 18.92
CA ASP A 47 -8.17 -8.18 17.77
C ASP A 47 -7.41 -8.34 16.46
N HIS A 48 -6.35 -7.55 16.28
CA HIS A 48 -5.48 -7.65 15.11
C HIS A 48 -4.83 -9.03 15.00
N ALA A 49 -4.29 -9.59 16.09
CA ALA A 49 -3.67 -10.90 16.09
C ALA A 49 -4.66 -12.00 15.67
N ARG A 50 -5.89 -11.98 16.20
CA ARG A 50 -6.94 -12.95 15.80
C ARG A 50 -7.27 -12.86 14.31
N ARG A 51 -7.39 -11.65 13.77
CA ARG A 51 -7.65 -11.44 12.34
C ARG A 51 -6.50 -11.92 11.46
N ILE A 52 -5.25 -11.62 11.86
CA ILE A 52 -4.03 -12.07 11.15
C ILE A 52 -3.94 -13.59 11.12
N GLU A 53 -4.17 -14.26 12.25
CA GLU A 53 -4.17 -15.72 12.35
C GLU A 53 -5.21 -16.35 11.41
N ARG A 54 -6.43 -15.80 11.39
CA ARG A 54 -7.50 -16.28 10.50
C ARG A 54 -7.13 -16.13 9.03
N VAL A 55 -6.57 -14.99 8.63
CA VAL A 55 -6.09 -14.78 7.25
C VAL A 55 -5.03 -15.82 6.89
N ARG A 56 -4.06 -16.07 7.78
CA ARG A 56 -2.99 -17.06 7.54
C ARG A 56 -3.54 -18.47 7.38
N ASN A 57 -4.48 -18.88 8.24
CA ASN A 57 -5.10 -20.21 8.18
C ASN A 57 -5.93 -20.37 6.91
N ALA A 58 -6.74 -19.36 6.55
CA ALA A 58 -7.55 -19.37 5.34
C ALA A 58 -6.68 -19.40 4.07
N ALA A 59 -5.64 -18.56 4.00
CA ALA A 59 -4.70 -18.50 2.88
C ALA A 59 -3.97 -19.84 2.71
N HIS A 60 -3.52 -20.46 3.80
CA HIS A 60 -2.90 -21.78 3.79
C HIS A 60 -3.87 -22.87 3.29
N ALA A 61 -5.10 -22.90 3.80
CA ALA A 61 -6.11 -23.87 3.38
C ALA A 61 -6.49 -23.74 1.89
N LEU A 62 -6.48 -22.52 1.36
CA LEU A 62 -6.75 -22.23 -0.05
C LEU A 62 -5.52 -22.35 -0.96
N GLY A 63 -4.32 -22.53 -0.38
CA GLY A 63 -3.07 -22.59 -1.14
C GLY A 63 -2.74 -21.27 -1.86
N GLN A 64 -3.14 -20.14 -1.30
CA GLN A 64 -2.98 -18.81 -1.92
C GLN A 64 -1.99 -17.93 -1.14
N PRO A 65 -1.19 -17.11 -1.83
CA PRO A 65 -0.34 -16.11 -1.18
C PRO A 65 -1.21 -14.92 -0.76
N VAL A 66 -1.26 -14.64 0.54
CA VAL A 66 -1.89 -13.42 1.07
C VAL A 66 -0.88 -12.70 1.97
N ALA A 67 -0.61 -11.44 1.64
CA ALA A 67 0.25 -10.58 2.47
C ALA A 67 -0.58 -9.92 3.58
N ILE A 68 0.06 -9.62 4.70
CA ILE A 68 -0.48 -8.68 5.68
C ILE A 68 0.21 -7.33 5.54
N LEU A 69 -0.60 -6.27 5.50
CA LEU A 69 -0.16 -4.89 5.58
C LEU A 69 -0.69 -4.26 6.87
N ILE A 70 0.19 -3.82 7.78
CA ILE A 70 -0.22 -3.03 8.94
C ILE A 70 -0.02 -1.54 8.66
N ASP A 71 -1.07 -0.77 8.77
CA ASP A 71 -1.07 0.67 8.50
C ASP A 71 -0.92 1.43 9.81
N LEU A 72 0.21 2.11 9.99
CA LEU A 72 0.55 2.85 11.22
C LEU A 72 -0.35 4.09 11.37
N PRO A 73 -0.75 4.48 12.60
CA PRO A 73 -1.55 5.67 12.79
C PRO A 73 -0.88 6.96 12.30
N GLY A 74 0.42 7.14 12.58
CA GLY A 74 1.13 8.39 12.37
C GLY A 74 0.61 9.55 13.25
N PRO A 75 1.14 10.77 13.06
CA PRO A 75 0.73 11.96 13.82
C PRO A 75 -0.64 12.47 13.35
N LYS A 76 -1.71 11.80 13.78
CA LYS A 76 -3.09 12.20 13.46
C LYS A 76 -3.70 13.02 14.60
N PHE A 77 -3.69 14.33 14.42
CA PHE A 77 -4.17 15.26 15.44
C PHE A 77 -5.69 15.34 15.51
N ARG A 78 -6.19 15.56 16.72
CA ARG A 78 -7.64 15.65 16.98
C ARG A 78 -8.01 16.76 17.94
N ILE A 79 -9.22 17.27 17.73
CA ILE A 79 -9.91 18.13 18.69
C ILE A 79 -10.19 17.30 19.95
N GLY A 80 -9.89 17.89 21.09
CA GLY A 80 -10.21 17.34 22.42
C GLY A 80 -11.71 17.35 22.69
N ASP A 81 -12.06 17.08 23.93
CA ASP A 81 -13.46 16.98 24.33
C ASP A 81 -14.12 18.36 24.39
N LEU A 82 -15.19 18.53 23.61
CA LEU A 82 -15.99 19.76 23.58
C LEU A 82 -17.18 19.65 24.55
N PRO A 83 -17.58 20.77 25.21
CA PRO A 83 -18.88 20.82 25.89
C PRO A 83 -20.00 20.44 24.93
N ASP A 84 -20.92 19.58 25.38
CA ASP A 84 -22.04 19.04 24.57
C ASP A 84 -21.61 18.27 23.31
N ASP A 85 -20.35 17.83 23.23
CA ASP A 85 -19.75 17.05 22.13
C ASP A 85 -19.60 17.79 20.78
N PHE A 86 -20.07 19.02 20.66
CA PHE A 86 -19.92 19.81 19.43
C PHE A 86 -19.80 21.30 19.68
N ARG A 87 -19.29 22.02 18.69
CA ARG A 87 -19.29 23.48 18.65
C ARG A 87 -19.57 24.00 17.25
N LYS A 88 -20.38 25.06 17.16
CA LYS A 88 -20.62 25.78 15.91
C LYS A 88 -19.67 26.95 15.77
N LEU A 89 -18.89 26.96 14.69
CA LEU A 89 -17.96 28.03 14.34
C LEU A 89 -18.60 28.92 13.28
N THR A 90 -18.54 30.23 13.50
CA THR A 90 -19.09 31.24 12.58
C THR A 90 -17.94 31.91 11.85
N GLU A 91 -18.09 32.13 10.55
CA GLU A 91 -17.09 32.83 9.72
C GLU A 91 -16.76 34.21 10.28
N GLY A 92 -15.47 34.58 10.23
CA GLY A 92 -14.90 35.80 10.82
C GLY A 92 -14.73 35.77 12.34
N ALA A 93 -15.22 34.74 13.04
CA ALA A 93 -15.01 34.61 14.48
C ALA A 93 -13.55 34.27 14.81
N ILE A 94 -13.10 34.71 15.98
CA ILE A 94 -11.80 34.34 16.53
C ILE A 94 -11.96 33.16 17.47
N VAL A 95 -11.14 32.13 17.26
CA VAL A 95 -11.04 30.94 18.10
C VAL A 95 -9.61 30.72 18.58
N ARG A 96 -9.42 29.94 19.64
CA ARG A 96 -8.11 29.64 20.21
C ARG A 96 -7.90 28.13 20.31
N LEU A 97 -6.91 27.61 19.61
CA LEU A 97 -6.44 26.23 19.79
C LEU A 97 -5.54 26.18 21.03
N ALA A 98 -5.80 25.27 21.96
CA ALA A 98 -5.00 25.10 23.17
C ALA A 98 -4.92 23.63 23.59
N ALA A 99 -3.91 23.26 24.38
CA ALA A 99 -3.75 21.91 24.87
C ALA A 99 -4.97 21.47 25.71
N GLU A 100 -5.43 20.25 25.52
CA GLU A 100 -6.45 19.65 26.39
C GLU A 100 -5.97 19.64 27.85
N GLY A 101 -6.81 20.12 28.78
CA GLY A 101 -6.42 20.31 30.18
C GLY A 101 -5.65 21.61 30.48
N GLY A 102 -5.18 22.36 29.47
CA GLY A 102 -4.63 23.72 29.60
C GLY A 102 -5.67 24.80 29.93
N ILE A 103 -6.82 24.38 30.46
CA ILE A 103 -8.03 25.18 30.71
C ILE A 103 -7.97 25.90 32.07
N ALA A 104 -6.78 25.98 32.67
CA ALA A 104 -6.57 26.45 34.02
C ALA A 104 -5.56 27.59 34.06
N GLU A 105 -5.98 28.79 33.63
CA GLU A 105 -5.56 30.00 34.32
C GLU A 105 -6.80 30.79 34.72
N GLU A 106 -6.83 31.10 36.01
CA GLU A 106 -7.92 31.66 36.78
C GLU A 106 -8.36 33.03 36.24
N GLY A 107 -9.64 33.18 35.88
CA GLY A 107 -10.26 34.49 35.64
C GLY A 107 -11.09 34.64 34.36
N GLY A 108 -11.08 33.66 33.46
CA GLY A 108 -11.80 33.77 32.19
C GLY A 108 -13.32 33.65 32.31
N GLY A 109 -14.06 34.67 31.89
CA GLY A 109 -15.52 34.65 31.85
C GLY A 109 -16.08 33.58 30.89
N ALA A 110 -17.39 33.32 30.95
CA ALA A 110 -18.09 32.34 30.11
C ALA A 110 -17.88 32.55 28.59
N GLU A 111 -17.52 33.76 28.16
CA GLU A 111 -17.21 34.08 26.75
C GLU A 111 -15.86 33.52 26.28
N GLU A 112 -14.83 33.43 27.14
CA GLU A 112 -13.51 32.88 26.76
C GLU A 112 -13.57 31.37 26.53
N TYR A 113 -14.32 30.64 27.37
CA TYR A 113 -14.60 29.21 27.19
C TYR A 113 -15.29 28.88 25.86
N ASN A 114 -16.07 29.83 25.32
CA ASN A 114 -16.84 29.64 24.09
C ASN A 114 -15.99 29.77 22.81
N THR A 115 -14.75 30.28 22.93
CA THR A 115 -13.82 30.44 21.79
C THR A 115 -12.67 29.42 21.78
N LEU A 116 -12.50 28.66 22.87
CA LEU A 116 -11.41 27.68 23.03
C LEU A 116 -11.72 26.33 22.36
N LEU A 117 -10.85 25.86 21.48
CA LEU A 117 -10.88 24.52 20.91
C LEU A 117 -9.71 23.70 21.51
N PRO A 118 -9.99 22.69 22.34
CA PRO A 118 -8.94 21.84 22.90
C PRO A 118 -8.32 20.97 21.81
N VAL A 119 -7.01 20.73 21.92
CA VAL A 119 -6.22 19.88 21.03
C VAL A 119 -5.61 18.77 21.88
N ARG A 120 -5.84 17.52 21.48
CA ARG A 120 -5.35 16.33 22.22
C ARG A 120 -3.84 16.19 22.19
N ASP A 121 -3.20 16.73 21.15
CA ASP A 121 -1.78 16.59 20.86
C ASP A 121 -1.11 17.98 20.90
N PRO A 122 -0.58 18.42 22.06
CA PRO A 122 -0.06 19.78 22.25
C PRO A 122 1.15 20.11 21.37
N GLU A 123 1.88 19.09 20.91
CA GLU A 123 2.97 19.20 19.95
C GLU A 123 2.55 19.89 18.65
N LEU A 124 1.30 19.74 18.22
CA LEU A 124 0.74 20.46 17.07
C LEU A 124 0.86 21.98 17.22
N LEU A 125 0.59 22.51 18.41
CA LEU A 125 0.57 23.96 18.65
C LEU A 125 1.95 24.59 18.41
N HIS A 126 3.02 23.83 18.61
CA HIS A 126 4.39 24.26 18.39
C HIS A 126 4.79 24.25 16.90
N ALA A 127 4.10 23.45 16.08
CA ALA A 127 4.35 23.37 14.65
C ALA A 127 3.72 24.53 13.86
N LEU A 128 2.58 25.05 14.34
CA LEU A 128 1.81 26.10 13.67
C LEU A 128 2.56 27.44 13.56
N ARG A 129 2.38 28.13 12.44
CA ARG A 129 2.91 29.48 12.19
C ARG A 129 1.79 30.44 11.74
N ALA A 130 1.97 31.73 12.02
CA ALA A 130 1.02 32.75 11.59
C ALA A 130 0.87 32.76 10.06
N GLY A 131 -0.37 32.84 9.59
CA GLY A 131 -0.75 32.77 8.17
C GLY A 131 -1.08 31.38 7.65
N GLU A 132 -0.76 30.30 8.38
CA GLU A 132 -1.07 28.93 7.96
C GLU A 132 -2.56 28.61 8.07
N SER A 133 -3.04 27.67 7.24
CA SER A 133 -4.40 27.18 7.31
C SER A 133 -4.47 25.95 8.23
N VAL A 134 -5.54 25.87 9.02
CA VAL A 134 -5.87 24.72 9.86
C VAL A 134 -7.25 24.23 9.46
N PHE A 135 -7.31 23.00 8.99
CA PHE A 135 -8.55 22.36 8.58
C PHE A 135 -9.07 21.45 9.68
N LEU A 136 -10.36 21.54 9.95
CA LEU A 136 -11.05 20.70 10.92
C LEU A 136 -12.13 19.86 10.21
N ALA A 137 -12.48 18.72 10.82
CA ALA A 137 -13.57 17.86 10.36
C ALA A 137 -13.44 17.52 8.86
N ASP A 138 -12.30 16.91 8.52
CA ASP A 138 -11.97 16.40 7.18
C ASP A 138 -12.03 17.48 6.08
N GLY A 139 -11.59 18.70 6.40
CA GLY A 139 -11.53 19.82 5.45
C GLY A 139 -12.79 20.66 5.35
N SER A 140 -13.87 20.31 6.06
CA SER A 140 -15.15 21.04 6.00
C SER A 140 -15.14 22.40 6.70
N ILE A 141 -14.19 22.62 7.61
CA ILE A 141 -13.98 23.86 8.35
C ILE A 141 -12.55 24.31 8.11
N GLU A 142 -12.36 25.61 7.87
CA GLU A 142 -11.04 26.22 7.66
C GLU A 142 -10.82 27.36 8.66
N LEU A 143 -9.67 27.34 9.32
CA LEU A 143 -9.17 28.41 10.17
C LEU A 143 -7.87 28.96 9.59
N CYS A 144 -7.62 30.26 9.77
CA CYS A 144 -6.34 30.89 9.44
C CYS A 144 -5.64 31.32 10.74
N VAL A 145 -4.42 30.83 10.96
CA VAL A 145 -3.62 31.18 12.13
C VAL A 145 -3.26 32.67 12.09
N LYS A 146 -3.60 33.41 13.15
CA LYS A 146 -3.27 34.84 13.27
C LYS A 146 -2.08 35.06 14.18
N ILE A 147 -2.11 34.48 15.38
CA ILE A 147 -1.12 34.72 16.42
C ILE A 147 -0.79 33.39 17.08
N THR A 148 0.50 33.09 17.20
CA THR A 148 0.99 31.94 17.95
C THR A 148 1.59 32.41 19.27
N SER A 149 1.36 31.64 20.34
CA SER A 149 1.98 31.84 21.65
C SER A 149 2.41 30.50 22.23
N ALA A 150 3.14 30.51 23.34
CA ALA A 150 3.57 29.26 23.99
C ALA A 150 2.40 28.42 24.54
N ALA A 151 1.26 29.05 24.85
CA ALA A 151 0.12 28.38 25.49
C ALA A 151 -1.05 28.09 24.55
N ASN A 152 -1.28 28.93 23.54
CA ASN A 152 -2.39 28.80 22.61
C ASN A 152 -2.09 29.46 21.25
N VAL A 153 -2.85 29.03 20.23
CA VAL A 153 -2.81 29.58 18.88
C VAL A 153 -4.16 30.21 18.55
N GLN A 154 -4.17 31.50 18.25
CA GLN A 154 -5.37 32.23 17.86
C GLN A 154 -5.57 32.14 16.35
N CYS A 155 -6.76 31.73 15.94
CA CYS A 155 -7.15 31.59 14.54
C CYS A 155 -8.43 32.39 14.22
N GLU A 156 -8.55 32.85 12.99
CA GLU A 156 -9.82 33.35 12.42
C GLU A 156 -10.51 32.22 11.68
N VAL A 157 -11.84 32.09 11.85
CA VAL A 157 -12.65 31.13 11.09
C VAL A 157 -12.86 31.67 9.68
N ILE A 158 -12.29 31.00 8.67
CA ILE A 158 -12.47 31.34 7.26
C ILE A 158 -13.72 30.67 6.69
N ILE A 159 -13.89 29.38 6.98
CA ILE A 159 -15.07 28.59 6.63
C ILE A 159 -15.65 28.03 7.92
N GLY A 160 -16.89 28.43 8.22
CA GLY A 160 -17.61 28.01 9.43
C GLY A 160 -18.23 26.63 9.31
N GLY A 161 -18.70 26.07 10.43
CA GLY A 161 -19.30 24.74 10.44
C GLY A 161 -19.50 24.19 11.85
N THR A 162 -19.75 22.89 11.95
CA THR A 162 -19.86 22.19 13.24
C THR A 162 -18.66 21.28 13.44
N VAL A 163 -17.82 21.60 14.42
CA VAL A 163 -16.74 20.74 14.89
C VAL A 163 -17.24 19.86 16.03
N ARG A 164 -16.77 18.62 16.12
CA ARG A 164 -17.12 17.67 17.17
C ARG A 164 -15.90 17.24 17.97
N SER A 165 -16.10 16.68 19.15
CA SER A 165 -15.01 16.05 19.90
C SER A 165 -14.35 14.97 19.04
N GLY A 166 -13.03 14.91 19.04
CA GLY A 166 -12.28 13.94 18.24
C GLY A 166 -12.23 14.23 16.73
N SER A 167 -12.83 15.32 16.24
CA SER A 167 -12.67 15.76 14.84
C SER A 167 -11.18 15.88 14.48
N GLY A 168 -10.80 15.39 13.29
CA GLY A 168 -9.42 15.48 12.81
C GLY A 168 -8.98 16.93 12.59
N ILE A 169 -7.69 17.18 12.80
CA ILE A 169 -7.01 18.46 12.52
C ILE A 169 -5.94 18.21 11.45
N ASN A 170 -5.99 18.97 10.36
CA ASN A 170 -5.04 18.94 9.28
C ASN A 170 -4.34 20.30 9.14
N VAL A 171 -3.02 20.26 8.98
CA VAL A 171 -2.16 21.45 8.87
C VAL A 171 -1.27 21.33 7.63
N PRO A 172 -1.74 21.76 6.46
CA PRO A 172 -1.07 21.46 5.20
C PRO A 172 0.27 22.15 5.00
N GLU A 173 0.57 23.22 5.73
CA GLU A 173 1.83 23.96 5.62
C GLU A 173 2.87 23.53 6.66
N SER A 174 2.46 23.11 7.85
CA SER A 174 3.37 22.83 8.96
C SER A 174 4.18 21.54 8.73
N ILE A 175 5.48 21.59 9.04
CA ILE A 175 6.39 20.44 8.94
C ILE A 175 6.31 19.62 10.23
N LEU A 176 5.97 18.33 10.10
CA LEU A 176 5.75 17.42 11.23
C LEU A 176 6.75 16.26 11.28
N SER A 177 7.85 16.34 10.53
CA SER A 177 8.77 15.21 10.33
C SER A 177 9.26 14.61 11.64
N GLU A 178 9.57 15.40 12.67
CA GLU A 178 10.05 14.89 13.97
C GLU A 178 9.06 13.93 14.68
N LEU A 179 7.79 13.91 14.26
CA LEU A 179 6.74 13.08 14.85
C LEU A 179 6.59 11.70 14.19
N VAL A 180 7.32 11.40 13.11
CA VAL A 180 7.26 10.09 12.44
C VAL A 180 8.55 9.29 12.72
N PRO A 181 8.47 8.08 13.35
CA PRO A 181 7.29 7.48 13.98
C PRO A 181 6.96 8.08 15.35
N THR A 182 5.67 8.11 15.69
CA THR A 182 5.16 8.45 17.03
C THR A 182 5.45 7.32 18.03
N ASP A 183 5.19 7.56 19.33
CA ASP A 183 5.33 6.49 20.34
C ASP A 183 4.33 5.34 20.15
N ASP A 184 3.12 5.63 19.67
CA ASP A 184 2.15 4.59 19.35
C ASP A 184 2.55 3.83 18.08
N ASP A 185 3.10 4.51 17.07
CA ASP A 185 3.69 3.84 15.90
C ASP A 185 4.78 2.84 16.31
N ARG A 186 5.65 3.20 17.28
CA ARG A 186 6.68 2.29 17.81
C ARG A 186 6.10 1.04 18.45
N ARG A 187 4.99 1.16 19.18
CA ARG A 187 4.25 0.01 19.73
C ARG A 187 3.70 -0.88 18.62
N HIS A 188 3.11 -0.29 17.57
CA HIS A 188 2.59 -1.04 16.43
C HIS A 188 3.70 -1.69 15.58
N LEU A 189 4.86 -1.05 15.44
CA LEU A 189 6.04 -1.63 14.79
C LEU A 189 6.55 -2.87 15.54
N ALA A 190 6.62 -2.81 16.88
CA ALA A 190 7.00 -3.97 17.69
C ALA A 190 6.01 -5.13 17.51
N PHE A 191 4.70 -4.84 17.48
CA PHE A 191 3.67 -5.82 17.16
C PHE A 191 3.83 -6.40 15.75
N ALA A 192 4.11 -5.56 14.75
CA ALA A 192 4.31 -5.98 13.37
C ALA A 192 5.49 -6.95 13.23
N VAL A 193 6.59 -6.69 13.94
CA VAL A 193 7.75 -7.58 14.01
C VAL A 193 7.38 -8.91 14.65
N ALA A 194 6.71 -8.88 15.81
CA ALA A 194 6.29 -10.08 16.53
C ALA A 194 5.32 -10.95 15.74
N GLN A 195 4.43 -10.33 14.97
CA GLN A 195 3.49 -11.03 14.09
C GLN A 195 4.11 -11.43 12.75
N GLU A 196 5.37 -11.12 12.47
CA GLU A 196 6.02 -11.39 11.17
C GLU A 196 5.29 -10.78 9.96
N ILE A 197 4.89 -9.53 10.07
CA ILE A 197 4.15 -8.81 9.02
C ILE A 197 5.05 -8.52 7.80
N GLU A 198 4.46 -8.59 6.61
CA GLU A 198 5.15 -8.37 5.34
C GLU A 198 5.34 -6.89 5.01
N TRP A 199 4.29 -6.08 5.18
CA TRP A 199 4.27 -4.66 4.80
C TRP A 199 3.83 -3.77 5.96
N VAL A 200 4.50 -2.64 6.14
CA VAL A 200 4.13 -1.58 7.09
C VAL A 200 3.82 -0.30 6.30
N GLY A 201 2.58 0.15 6.33
CA GLY A 201 2.17 1.47 5.83
C GLY A 201 2.62 2.55 6.81
N VAL A 202 3.44 3.48 6.36
CA VAL A 202 3.91 4.63 7.14
C VAL A 202 3.06 5.83 6.77
N SER A 203 2.22 6.29 7.69
CA SER A 203 1.32 7.44 7.51
C SER A 203 2.05 8.77 7.59
N PHE A 204 1.53 9.78 6.90
CA PHE A 204 1.97 11.17 6.90
C PHE A 204 3.46 11.39 6.61
N VAL A 205 4.05 10.54 5.75
CA VAL A 205 5.44 10.68 5.29
C VAL A 205 5.60 12.01 4.55
N GLN A 206 6.61 12.78 4.93
CA GLN A 206 6.99 14.07 4.34
C GLN A 206 8.39 14.08 3.76
N SER A 207 9.27 13.17 4.20
CA SER A 207 10.66 13.09 3.72
C SER A 207 11.20 11.67 3.74
N ALA A 208 12.29 11.44 2.99
CA ALA A 208 13.07 10.20 3.08
C ALA A 208 13.60 9.92 4.50
N GLY A 209 13.85 10.97 5.29
CA GLY A 209 14.29 10.85 6.68
C GLY A 209 13.26 10.18 7.59
N ASP A 210 11.97 10.34 7.30
CA ASP A 210 10.88 9.72 8.06
C ASP A 210 10.93 8.19 7.92
N LEU A 211 11.09 7.72 6.69
CA LEU A 211 11.26 6.30 6.39
C LEU A 211 12.54 5.73 7.03
N ALA A 212 13.64 6.50 7.04
CA ALA A 212 14.88 6.08 7.70
C ALA A 212 14.71 5.90 9.22
N ARG A 213 13.98 6.81 9.89
CA ARG A 213 13.68 6.68 11.33
C ARG A 213 12.79 5.49 11.63
N VAL A 214 11.77 5.23 10.81
CA VAL A 214 10.93 4.03 10.94
C VAL A 214 11.76 2.76 10.72
N ARG A 215 12.63 2.75 9.70
CA ARG A 215 13.52 1.62 9.40
C ARG A 215 14.44 1.29 10.58
N ALA A 216 14.98 2.31 11.24
CA ALA A 216 15.86 2.16 12.40
C ALA A 216 15.16 1.52 13.62
N CYS A 217 13.82 1.51 13.65
CA CYS A 217 13.05 0.84 14.69
C CYS A 217 12.85 -0.66 14.43
N LEU A 218 13.16 -1.15 13.22
CA LEU A 218 13.02 -2.55 12.85
C LEU A 218 14.32 -3.32 13.17
N PRO A 219 14.24 -4.55 13.71
CA PRO A 219 15.43 -5.32 14.06
C PRO A 219 16.23 -5.70 12.82
N SER A 220 17.55 -5.56 12.86
CA SER A 220 18.44 -6.14 11.84
C SER A 220 18.35 -7.66 11.91
N GLY A 221 17.49 -8.27 11.09
CA GLY A 221 17.27 -9.72 11.09
C GLY A 221 18.45 -10.50 10.48
N PRO A 222 18.54 -11.82 10.70
CA PRO A 222 19.71 -12.64 10.37
C PRO A 222 19.89 -12.96 8.87
N GLY A 223 19.23 -12.23 7.96
CA GLY A 223 19.39 -12.42 6.52
C GLY A 223 18.59 -11.45 5.64
N PRO A 224 18.81 -11.47 4.31
CA PRO A 224 18.08 -10.64 3.35
C PRO A 224 16.56 -10.87 3.45
N GLY A 225 15.78 -9.79 3.46
CA GLY A 225 14.31 -9.86 3.52
C GLY A 225 13.74 -10.28 4.89
N ALA A 226 14.54 -10.25 5.96
CA ALA A 226 14.07 -10.57 7.32
C ALA A 226 13.26 -9.45 7.99
N GLN A 227 13.29 -8.23 7.43
CA GLN A 227 12.51 -7.09 7.93
C GLN A 227 11.21 -6.92 7.14
N PRO A 228 10.15 -6.36 7.76
CA PRO A 228 9.00 -5.85 7.03
C PRO A 228 9.41 -4.77 6.01
N LEU A 229 8.66 -4.69 4.92
CA LEU A 229 8.81 -3.67 3.88
C LEU A 229 8.05 -2.41 4.27
N LEU A 230 8.59 -1.23 3.98
CA LEU A 230 7.92 0.05 4.28
C LEU A 230 7.21 0.58 3.04
N MET A 231 5.90 0.82 3.18
CA MET A 231 5.07 1.49 2.20
C MET A 231 4.84 2.94 2.63
N ALA A 232 5.41 3.90 1.90
CA ALA A 232 5.20 5.32 2.18
C ALA A 232 3.79 5.75 1.76
N LYS A 233 2.98 6.28 2.68
CA LYS A 233 1.66 6.83 2.35
C LYS A 233 1.82 8.30 2.00
N ILE A 234 1.51 8.64 0.75
CA ILE A 234 1.57 10.01 0.25
C ILE A 234 0.25 10.69 0.60
N GLU A 235 0.27 11.40 1.71
CA GLU A 235 -0.90 12.02 2.34
C GLU A 235 -0.72 13.54 2.51
N LYS A 236 0.52 14.04 2.46
CA LYS A 236 0.86 15.45 2.71
C LYS A 236 1.24 16.15 1.41
N ARG A 237 0.89 17.44 1.29
CA ARG A 237 1.30 18.27 0.14
C ARG A 237 2.82 18.36 0.02
N GLN A 238 3.55 18.46 1.13
CA GLN A 238 5.03 18.48 1.16
C GLN A 238 5.65 17.23 0.54
N ALA A 239 5.03 16.07 0.76
CA ALA A 239 5.49 14.80 0.20
C ALA A 239 5.49 14.82 -1.33
N LEU A 240 4.64 15.65 -1.96
CA LEU A 240 4.63 15.84 -3.40
C LEU A 240 5.83 16.66 -3.90
N ALA A 241 6.41 17.52 -3.06
CA ALA A 241 7.61 18.27 -3.41
C ALA A 241 8.87 17.37 -3.35
N ASP A 242 8.93 16.46 -2.37
CA ASP A 242 10.05 15.51 -2.16
C ASP A 242 9.76 14.09 -2.68
N LEU A 243 8.80 13.97 -3.61
CA LEU A 243 8.20 12.69 -4.01
C LEU A 243 9.24 11.68 -4.50
N ASP A 244 10.20 12.09 -5.33
CA ASP A 244 11.24 11.20 -5.87
C ASP A 244 12.13 10.61 -4.76
N ALA A 245 12.58 11.43 -3.80
CA ALA A 245 13.43 10.95 -2.71
C ALA A 245 12.66 10.02 -1.75
N ILE A 246 11.40 10.33 -1.47
CA ILE A 246 10.52 9.46 -0.67
C ILE A 246 10.32 8.11 -1.36
N VAL A 247 10.01 8.12 -2.66
CA VAL A 247 9.81 6.90 -3.44
C VAL A 247 11.09 6.07 -3.48
N GLU A 248 12.25 6.69 -3.69
CA GLU A 248 13.55 6.02 -3.69
C GLU A 248 13.85 5.33 -2.35
N ALA A 249 13.54 5.99 -1.22
CA ALA A 249 13.76 5.47 0.13
C ALA A 249 12.70 4.45 0.61
N SER A 250 11.58 4.32 -0.10
CA SER A 250 10.48 3.41 0.22
C SER A 250 10.63 2.03 -0.47
N ASP A 251 9.97 0.99 0.06
CA ASP A 251 9.85 -0.29 -0.66
C ASP A 251 8.62 -0.33 -1.57
N GLY A 252 7.62 0.48 -1.25
CA GLY A 252 6.39 0.71 -2.01
C GLY A 252 5.74 2.02 -1.59
N VAL A 253 4.69 2.43 -2.32
CA VAL A 253 4.02 3.72 -2.09
C VAL A 253 2.50 3.52 -2.08
N MET A 254 1.79 4.31 -1.30
CA MET A 254 0.32 4.35 -1.32
C MET A 254 -0.14 5.76 -1.65
N VAL A 255 -1.00 5.89 -2.67
CA VAL A 255 -1.77 7.10 -2.94
C VAL A 255 -2.96 7.11 -1.97
N ALA A 256 -2.79 7.75 -0.81
CA ALA A 256 -3.79 7.76 0.25
C ALA A 256 -4.68 9.00 0.10
N ARG A 257 -5.69 8.88 -0.76
CA ARG A 257 -6.51 9.99 -1.28
C ARG A 257 -7.40 10.68 -0.23
N GLY A 258 -7.69 9.99 0.87
CA GLY A 258 -8.49 10.54 1.97
C GLY A 258 -7.84 11.77 2.58
N ASP A 259 -6.75 11.58 3.32
CA ASP A 259 -6.02 12.70 3.93
C ASP A 259 -5.38 13.61 2.87
N LEU A 260 -4.90 13.08 1.73
CA LEU A 260 -4.36 13.90 0.64
C LEU A 260 -5.39 14.86 0.02
N GLY A 261 -6.67 14.46 -0.01
CA GLY A 261 -7.79 15.28 -0.49
C GLY A 261 -8.16 16.44 0.41
N VAL A 262 -7.72 16.41 1.68
CA VAL A 262 -7.81 17.55 2.61
C VAL A 262 -6.63 18.49 2.42
N GLU A 263 -5.48 17.95 2.02
CA GLU A 263 -4.20 18.64 1.95
C GLU A 263 -3.95 19.30 0.58
N THR A 264 -4.72 18.93 -0.44
CA THR A 264 -4.62 19.45 -1.81
C THR A 264 -6.00 19.84 -2.34
N ASP A 265 -6.06 20.69 -3.37
CA ASP A 265 -7.35 21.00 -4.00
C ASP A 265 -7.94 19.69 -4.57
N LEU A 266 -9.21 19.43 -4.28
CA LEU A 266 -9.90 18.21 -4.72
C LEU A 266 -9.84 18.03 -6.25
N ALA A 267 -9.82 19.12 -7.03
CA ALA A 267 -9.68 19.08 -8.48
C ALA A 267 -8.28 18.65 -8.94
N GLU A 268 -7.25 18.79 -8.10
CA GLU A 268 -5.88 18.38 -8.38
C GLU A 268 -5.64 16.89 -8.08
N ILE A 269 -6.48 16.25 -7.25
CA ILE A 269 -6.30 14.84 -6.83
C ILE A 269 -6.09 13.88 -7.99
N PRO A 270 -6.88 13.91 -9.09
CA PRO A 270 -6.65 13.03 -10.23
C PRO A 270 -5.28 13.24 -10.90
N VAL A 271 -4.76 14.47 -10.90
CA VAL A 271 -3.45 14.81 -11.48
C VAL A 271 -2.33 14.33 -10.56
N VAL A 272 -2.47 14.56 -9.25
CA VAL A 272 -1.49 14.14 -8.25
C VAL A 272 -1.39 12.62 -8.16
N GLN A 273 -2.52 11.90 -8.19
CA GLN A 273 -2.54 10.43 -8.25
C GLN A 273 -1.70 9.90 -9.42
N LYS A 274 -1.94 10.43 -10.64
CA LYS A 274 -1.19 10.04 -11.84
C LYS A 274 0.31 10.30 -11.68
N ARG A 275 0.68 11.45 -11.10
CA ARG A 275 2.08 11.78 -10.81
C ARG A 275 2.72 10.78 -9.84
N ILE A 276 2.07 10.47 -8.71
CA ILE A 276 2.60 9.52 -7.71
C ILE A 276 2.77 8.14 -8.34
N ILE A 277 1.77 7.64 -9.06
CA ILE A 277 1.82 6.34 -9.73
C ILE A 277 2.94 6.32 -10.78
N ALA A 278 3.10 7.38 -11.57
CA ALA A 278 4.14 7.48 -12.58
C ALA A 278 5.55 7.44 -11.97
N VAL A 279 5.80 8.19 -10.88
CA VAL A 279 7.09 8.21 -10.17
C VAL A 279 7.36 6.86 -9.51
N ALA A 280 6.39 6.26 -8.82
CA ALA A 280 6.55 4.93 -8.22
C ALA A 280 6.90 3.87 -9.28
N ASN A 281 6.16 3.85 -10.39
CA ASN A 281 6.44 2.98 -11.53
C ASN A 281 7.84 3.25 -12.12
N ALA A 282 8.26 4.52 -12.18
CA ALA A 282 9.56 4.92 -12.70
C ALA A 282 10.70 4.33 -11.85
N HIS A 283 10.58 4.37 -10.53
CA HIS A 283 11.52 3.75 -9.59
C HIS A 283 11.33 2.23 -9.43
N GLY A 284 10.30 1.64 -10.05
CA GLY A 284 9.99 0.22 -9.91
C GLY A 284 9.47 -0.16 -8.51
N ARG A 285 8.87 0.80 -7.80
CA ARG A 285 8.23 0.60 -6.51
C ARG A 285 6.76 0.23 -6.71
N PRO A 286 6.24 -0.83 -6.05
CA PRO A 286 4.81 -1.13 -6.08
C PRO A 286 4.01 0.04 -5.54
N VAL A 287 2.90 0.36 -6.20
CA VAL A 287 2.02 1.45 -5.79
C VAL A 287 0.58 0.97 -5.55
N VAL A 288 -0.02 1.41 -4.45
CA VAL A 288 -1.41 1.12 -4.09
C VAL A 288 -2.23 2.39 -4.22
N THR A 289 -3.34 2.35 -4.97
CA THR A 289 -4.32 3.44 -4.99
C THR A 289 -5.40 3.16 -3.95
N ALA A 290 -5.60 4.09 -3.02
CA ALA A 290 -6.35 3.87 -1.80
C ALA A 290 -7.46 4.90 -1.56
N THR A 291 -8.42 4.47 -0.72
CA THR A 291 -9.55 5.24 -0.19
C THR A 291 -10.64 5.55 -1.20
N GLN A 292 -11.91 5.29 -0.83
CA GLN A 292 -13.10 5.62 -1.62
C GLN A 292 -13.11 5.07 -3.06
N MET A 293 -12.52 3.88 -3.28
CA MET A 293 -12.54 3.25 -4.60
C MET A 293 -13.95 2.79 -4.98
N LEU A 294 -14.70 2.24 -4.01
CA LEU A 294 -16.09 1.79 -4.16
C LEU A 294 -16.94 2.26 -2.96
N GLU A 295 -16.74 3.50 -2.48
CA GLU A 295 -17.28 4.01 -1.20
C GLU A 295 -18.78 3.74 -1.00
N SER A 296 -19.61 3.95 -2.03
CA SER A 296 -21.06 3.72 -1.92
C SER A 296 -21.42 2.27 -1.57
N MET A 297 -20.50 1.32 -1.77
CA MET A 297 -20.68 -0.08 -1.42
C MET A 297 -20.54 -0.40 0.07
N VAL A 298 -20.17 0.59 0.89
CA VAL A 298 -20.31 0.49 2.36
C VAL A 298 -21.78 0.24 2.73
N GLU A 299 -22.71 0.92 2.07
CA GLU A 299 -24.15 0.87 2.37
C GLU A 299 -24.99 0.22 1.26
N ARG A 300 -24.42 -0.01 0.07
CA ARG A 300 -25.16 -0.52 -1.10
C ARG A 300 -24.47 -1.73 -1.71
N GLU A 301 -25.23 -2.63 -2.30
CA GLU A 301 -24.66 -3.81 -2.95
C GLU A 301 -24.04 -3.52 -4.33
N HIS A 302 -24.28 -2.31 -4.88
CA HIS A 302 -23.79 -1.90 -6.20
C HIS A 302 -23.12 -0.53 -6.14
N PRO A 303 -21.98 -0.35 -6.82
CA PRO A 303 -21.31 0.93 -6.87
C PRO A 303 -21.94 1.86 -7.91
N THR A 304 -21.48 3.11 -7.90
CA THR A 304 -21.78 4.09 -8.94
C THR A 304 -20.94 3.85 -10.20
N ARG A 305 -21.33 4.49 -11.30
CA ARG A 305 -20.53 4.48 -12.53
C ARG A 305 -19.20 5.22 -12.36
N ALA A 306 -19.18 6.24 -11.50
CA ALA A 306 -17.98 7.02 -11.20
C ALA A 306 -16.93 6.14 -10.48
N GLU A 307 -17.35 5.40 -9.47
CA GLU A 307 -16.50 4.45 -8.72
C GLU A 307 -15.92 3.35 -9.62
N ALA A 308 -16.75 2.74 -10.48
CA ALA A 308 -16.27 1.76 -11.45
C ALA A 308 -15.24 2.36 -12.43
N THR A 309 -15.43 3.62 -12.82
CA THR A 309 -14.51 4.36 -13.70
C THR A 309 -13.23 4.75 -12.98
N ASP A 310 -13.30 5.09 -11.70
CA ASP A 310 -12.15 5.42 -10.85
C ASP A 310 -11.23 4.21 -10.69
N VAL A 311 -11.78 3.04 -10.35
CA VAL A 311 -11.03 1.78 -10.31
C VAL A 311 -10.35 1.49 -11.64
N ALA A 312 -11.08 1.58 -12.76
CA ALA A 312 -10.52 1.33 -14.07
C ALA A 312 -9.38 2.30 -14.40
N ASN A 313 -9.51 3.59 -14.08
CA ASN A 313 -8.46 4.57 -14.35
C ASN A 313 -7.23 4.37 -13.46
N ALA A 314 -7.38 4.00 -12.19
CA ALA A 314 -6.23 3.66 -11.34
C ALA A 314 -5.41 2.50 -11.92
N VAL A 315 -6.08 1.48 -12.50
CA VAL A 315 -5.42 0.40 -13.24
C VAL A 315 -4.70 0.95 -14.47
N LEU A 316 -5.36 1.76 -15.28
CA LEU A 316 -4.78 2.32 -16.52
C LEU A 316 -3.59 3.26 -16.24
N ASP A 317 -3.62 3.99 -15.13
CA ASP A 317 -2.51 4.81 -14.64
C ASP A 317 -1.30 3.96 -14.26
N GLY A 318 -1.54 2.66 -13.98
CA GLY A 318 -0.51 1.67 -13.73
C GLY A 318 -0.30 1.39 -12.25
N THR A 319 -1.36 1.44 -11.44
CA THR A 319 -1.30 0.98 -10.04
C THR A 319 -0.96 -0.51 -9.96
N ASP A 320 -0.25 -0.94 -8.91
CA ASP A 320 -0.02 -2.36 -8.66
C ASP A 320 -1.22 -3.01 -7.97
N ALA A 321 -1.83 -2.26 -7.04
CA ALA A 321 -3.01 -2.68 -6.33
C ALA A 321 -4.03 -1.55 -6.16
N VAL A 322 -5.28 -1.94 -5.93
CA VAL A 322 -6.37 -1.06 -5.51
C VAL A 322 -6.85 -1.51 -4.12
N MET A 323 -7.24 -0.56 -3.27
CA MET A 323 -7.59 -0.84 -1.88
C MET A 323 -9.04 -0.51 -1.52
N LEU A 324 -9.72 -1.48 -0.90
CA LEU A 324 -10.98 -1.30 -0.20
C LEU A 324 -10.69 -1.01 1.28
N SER A 325 -11.24 0.08 1.78
CA SER A 325 -11.09 0.56 3.15
C SER A 325 -12.34 0.28 3.97
N ALA A 326 -13.27 1.23 4.04
CA ALA A 326 -14.51 1.07 4.79
C ALA A 326 -15.40 -0.02 4.18
N GLU A 327 -15.35 -0.18 2.86
CA GLU A 327 -16.15 -1.12 2.07
C GLU A 327 -16.04 -2.56 2.60
N THR A 328 -14.83 -2.97 3.02
CA THR A 328 -14.60 -4.30 3.60
C THR A 328 -14.52 -4.29 5.12
N ALA A 329 -14.04 -3.21 5.74
CA ALA A 329 -13.83 -3.18 7.18
C ALA A 329 -15.15 -3.11 7.98
N ILE A 330 -16.09 -2.27 7.52
CA ILE A 330 -17.34 -1.98 8.22
C ILE A 330 -18.58 -2.02 7.32
N GLY A 331 -18.39 -2.18 6.01
CA GLY A 331 -19.47 -2.20 5.03
C GLY A 331 -20.45 -3.36 5.22
N GLN A 332 -21.67 -3.17 4.73
CA GLN A 332 -22.72 -4.18 4.75
C GLN A 332 -22.50 -5.28 3.70
N PHE A 333 -21.72 -4.99 2.65
CA PHE A 333 -21.52 -5.87 1.49
C PHE A 333 -20.04 -6.13 1.15
N PRO A 334 -19.19 -6.57 2.12
CA PRO A 334 -17.74 -6.68 1.93
C PRO A 334 -17.37 -7.65 0.79
N ILE A 335 -18.09 -8.78 0.68
CA ILE A 335 -17.88 -9.78 -0.37
C ILE A 335 -18.31 -9.24 -1.74
N ALA A 336 -19.42 -8.49 -1.81
CA ALA A 336 -19.88 -7.91 -3.07
C ALA A 336 -18.90 -6.85 -3.59
N ALA A 337 -18.31 -6.06 -2.69
CA ALA A 337 -17.30 -5.05 -3.02
C ALA A 337 -16.06 -5.70 -3.66
N VAL A 338 -15.49 -6.75 -3.06
CA VAL A 338 -14.34 -7.48 -3.63
C VAL A 338 -14.68 -8.10 -4.98
N ARG A 339 -15.84 -8.76 -5.09
CA ARG A 339 -16.28 -9.37 -6.37
C ARG A 339 -16.46 -8.34 -7.46
N PHE A 340 -17.01 -7.17 -7.14
CA PHE A 340 -17.18 -6.10 -8.12
C PHE A 340 -15.83 -5.53 -8.54
N LEU A 341 -14.94 -5.26 -7.58
CA LEU A 341 -13.59 -4.78 -7.85
C LEU A 341 -12.84 -5.73 -8.78
N ALA A 342 -12.81 -7.03 -8.46
CA ALA A 342 -12.20 -8.07 -9.28
C ALA A 342 -12.76 -8.10 -10.73
N ARG A 343 -14.07 -7.86 -10.90
CA ARG A 343 -14.69 -7.77 -12.23
C ARG A 343 -14.22 -6.56 -13.02
N VAL A 344 -14.09 -5.39 -12.39
CA VAL A 344 -13.56 -4.18 -13.04
C VAL A 344 -12.12 -4.38 -13.45
N LEU A 345 -11.29 -4.95 -12.56
CA LEU A 345 -9.88 -5.26 -12.85
C LEU A 345 -9.77 -6.18 -14.09
N THR A 346 -10.53 -7.28 -14.08
CA THR A 346 -10.55 -8.25 -15.19
C THR A 346 -10.98 -7.61 -16.51
N ALA A 347 -12.05 -6.80 -16.49
CA ALA A 347 -12.55 -6.13 -17.68
C ALA A 347 -11.55 -5.11 -18.24
N THR A 348 -10.92 -4.33 -17.36
CA THR A 348 -9.94 -3.31 -17.73
C THR A 348 -8.68 -3.94 -18.33
N GLU A 349 -8.15 -4.97 -17.68
CA GLU A 349 -6.95 -5.68 -18.14
C GLU A 349 -7.17 -6.39 -19.47
N LYS A 350 -8.34 -7.01 -19.68
CA LYS A 350 -8.69 -7.65 -20.95
C LYS A 350 -8.67 -6.65 -22.12
N GLY A 351 -9.10 -5.41 -21.88
CA GLY A 351 -9.15 -4.36 -22.91
C GLY A 351 -7.81 -3.66 -23.16
N TYR A 352 -6.97 -3.49 -22.13
CA TYR A 352 -5.84 -2.56 -22.17
C TYR A 352 -4.47 -3.14 -21.82
N SER A 353 -4.36 -4.40 -21.36
CA SER A 353 -3.08 -4.99 -20.91
C SER A 353 -1.97 -4.91 -21.98
N LEU A 354 -2.30 -5.18 -23.26
CA LEU A 354 -1.34 -5.10 -24.36
C LEU A 354 -0.78 -3.67 -24.52
N ARG A 355 -1.66 -2.67 -24.48
CA ARG A 355 -1.30 -1.26 -24.61
C ARG A 355 -0.43 -0.80 -23.46
N MET A 356 -0.81 -1.13 -22.22
CA MET A 356 -0.02 -0.77 -21.03
C MET A 356 1.40 -1.31 -21.09
N ALA A 357 1.58 -2.59 -21.44
CA ALA A 357 2.89 -3.21 -21.57
C ALA A 357 3.73 -2.55 -22.68
N HIS A 358 3.09 -2.26 -23.81
CA HIS A 358 3.74 -1.64 -24.96
C HIS A 358 4.17 -0.20 -24.68
N ASP A 359 3.31 0.62 -24.08
CA ASP A 359 3.60 2.00 -23.71
C ASP A 359 4.76 2.04 -22.69
N ARG A 360 4.81 1.08 -21.76
CA ARG A 360 5.91 0.96 -20.79
C ARG A 360 7.24 0.54 -21.41
N MET A 361 7.21 -0.35 -22.41
CA MET A 361 8.43 -0.74 -23.15
C MET A 361 8.94 0.36 -24.08
N ARG A 362 8.06 1.29 -24.51
CA ARG A 362 8.41 2.41 -25.40
C ARG A 362 8.81 3.70 -24.68
N ALA A 363 8.50 3.82 -23.40
CA ALA A 363 8.96 4.92 -22.56
C ALA A 363 10.50 4.92 -22.52
N THR A 364 11.07 5.67 -23.47
CA THR A 364 12.51 5.80 -23.74
C THR A 364 13.16 6.83 -22.80
N ASP A 365 12.35 7.57 -22.03
CA ASP A 365 12.73 8.66 -21.13
C ASP A 365 12.93 8.22 -19.67
N MET A 366 13.16 6.93 -19.43
CA MET A 366 13.54 6.50 -18.09
C MET A 366 14.97 6.98 -17.82
N PRO A 367 15.26 7.64 -16.68
CA PRO A 367 16.62 8.03 -16.34
C PRO A 367 17.50 6.79 -16.39
N SER A 368 18.27 6.65 -17.45
CA SER A 368 19.36 5.71 -17.54
C SER A 368 20.42 6.25 -16.60
N SER A 369 20.31 5.93 -15.31
CA SER A 369 21.53 5.88 -14.51
C SER A 369 22.37 4.75 -15.12
N PRO A 370 23.56 5.05 -15.68
CA PRO A 370 24.43 4.04 -16.27
C PRO A 370 24.87 2.93 -15.28
N ASP A 371 24.55 3.08 -14.00
CA ASP A 371 25.01 2.23 -12.90
C ASP A 371 24.09 1.05 -12.52
N GLN A 372 23.03 0.75 -13.30
CA GLN A 372 22.14 -0.40 -13.00
C GLN A 372 22.05 -1.45 -14.12
N PRO A 373 23.06 -2.32 -14.31
CA PRO A 373 23.03 -3.44 -15.26
C PRO A 373 21.79 -4.35 -15.14
N GLY A 374 21.24 -4.49 -13.93
CA GLY A 374 20.04 -5.29 -13.68
C GLY A 374 18.80 -4.81 -14.45
N ASN A 375 18.67 -3.49 -14.69
CA ASN A 375 17.54 -2.94 -15.44
C ASN A 375 17.58 -3.34 -16.91
N ALA A 376 18.78 -3.40 -17.51
CA ALA A 376 18.95 -3.82 -18.90
C ALA A 376 18.56 -5.29 -19.09
N LEU A 377 18.96 -6.17 -18.16
CA LEU A 377 18.60 -7.58 -18.20
C LEU A 377 17.08 -7.78 -18.03
N SER A 378 16.47 -7.10 -17.05
CA SER A 378 15.01 -7.17 -16.82
C SER A 378 14.22 -6.65 -18.02
N PHE A 379 14.67 -5.57 -18.64
CA PHE A 379 14.07 -5.05 -19.87
C PHE A 379 14.22 -6.04 -21.04
N ALA A 380 15.41 -6.62 -21.22
CA ALA A 380 15.65 -7.63 -22.24
C ALA A 380 14.78 -8.88 -22.03
N ALA A 381 14.59 -9.32 -20.78
CA ALA A 381 13.71 -10.44 -20.45
C ALA A 381 12.26 -10.18 -20.87
N CYS A 382 11.73 -8.99 -20.58
CA CYS A 382 10.39 -8.60 -21.01
C CYS A 382 10.25 -8.55 -22.53
N GLN A 383 11.22 -7.97 -23.24
CA GLN A 383 11.22 -7.93 -24.70
C GLN A 383 11.30 -9.33 -25.31
N LEU A 384 12.16 -10.19 -24.76
CA LEU A 384 12.34 -11.55 -25.23
C LEU A 384 11.06 -12.36 -25.02
N ALA A 385 10.45 -12.26 -23.84
CA ALA A 385 9.18 -12.91 -23.53
C ALA A 385 8.07 -12.47 -24.51
N ALA A 386 7.97 -11.17 -24.78
CA ALA A 386 6.99 -10.64 -25.73
C ALA A 386 7.23 -11.15 -27.17
N ARG A 387 8.48 -11.11 -27.65
CA ARG A 387 8.83 -11.56 -29.01
C ARG A 387 8.61 -13.04 -29.23
N LEU A 388 8.89 -13.85 -28.22
CA LEU A 388 8.71 -15.30 -28.26
C LEU A 388 7.28 -15.74 -27.93
N SER A 389 6.39 -14.80 -27.57
CA SER A 389 5.08 -15.13 -26.99
C SER A 389 5.20 -16.12 -25.82
N ALA A 390 6.23 -15.94 -25.00
CA ALA A 390 6.53 -16.82 -23.88
C ALA A 390 5.36 -16.82 -22.89
N ARG A 391 5.05 -18.01 -22.34
CA ARG A 391 3.94 -18.18 -21.40
C ARG A 391 4.22 -17.64 -20.02
N ALA A 392 5.48 -17.46 -19.66
CA ALA A 392 5.89 -16.92 -18.38
C ALA A 392 7.33 -16.39 -18.41
N ILE A 393 7.61 -15.49 -17.48
CA ILE A 393 8.96 -15.17 -17.01
C ILE A 393 9.12 -15.82 -15.64
N ILE A 394 10.16 -16.62 -15.44
CA ILE A 394 10.42 -17.36 -14.20
C ILE A 394 11.68 -16.81 -13.54
N VAL A 395 11.60 -16.55 -12.24
CA VAL A 395 12.68 -15.92 -11.46
C VAL A 395 12.79 -16.58 -10.08
N PRO A 396 13.84 -17.36 -9.80
CA PRO A 396 14.20 -17.72 -8.44
C PRO A 396 14.69 -16.48 -7.69
N ALA A 397 14.21 -16.24 -6.46
CA ALA A 397 14.53 -15.02 -5.74
C ALA A 397 14.66 -15.21 -4.21
N HIS A 398 15.61 -14.46 -3.64
CA HIS A 398 15.83 -14.34 -2.18
C HIS A 398 15.34 -13.00 -1.62
N THR A 399 15.18 -12.00 -2.48
CA THR A 399 14.62 -10.68 -2.15
C THR A 399 13.66 -10.24 -3.26
N MET A 400 12.95 -9.13 -3.05
CA MET A 400 12.02 -8.61 -4.07
C MET A 400 12.70 -7.94 -5.26
N ALA A 401 14.01 -7.64 -5.19
CA ALA A 401 14.69 -6.77 -6.15
C ALA A 401 14.53 -7.22 -7.61
N ALA A 402 14.79 -8.49 -7.90
CA ALA A 402 14.68 -9.03 -9.27
C ALA A 402 13.23 -9.03 -9.78
N ALA A 403 12.26 -9.36 -8.90
CA ALA A 403 10.85 -9.35 -9.24
C ALA A 403 10.39 -7.93 -9.59
N LEU A 404 10.74 -6.94 -8.77
CA LEU A 404 10.39 -5.52 -9.00
C LEU A 404 11.04 -4.96 -10.26
N ALA A 405 12.32 -5.28 -10.50
CA ALA A 405 13.05 -4.85 -11.69
C ALA A 405 12.42 -5.34 -13.00
N ILE A 406 11.74 -6.51 -12.98
CA ILE A 406 11.01 -7.03 -14.15
C ILE A 406 9.57 -6.49 -14.17
N ALA A 407 8.87 -6.51 -13.03
CA ALA A 407 7.47 -6.10 -12.93
C ALA A 407 7.25 -4.63 -13.32
N ARG A 408 8.24 -3.75 -13.13
CA ARG A 408 8.19 -2.33 -13.54
C ARG A 408 7.93 -2.11 -15.03
N PHE A 409 8.32 -3.08 -15.87
CA PHE A 409 8.11 -3.05 -17.33
C PHE A 409 6.76 -3.62 -17.73
N ARG A 410 5.94 -4.06 -16.76
CA ARG A 410 4.58 -4.57 -16.95
C ARG A 410 4.50 -5.66 -18.02
N PRO A 411 5.29 -6.76 -17.91
CA PRO A 411 5.25 -7.84 -18.88
C PRO A 411 3.83 -8.39 -19.06
N GLN A 412 3.51 -8.79 -20.30
CA GLN A 412 2.22 -9.40 -20.60
C GLN A 412 2.12 -10.81 -20.03
N ALA A 413 3.23 -11.55 -20.06
CA ALA A 413 3.34 -12.89 -19.49
C ALA A 413 3.36 -12.83 -17.96
N PRO A 414 2.76 -13.82 -17.27
CA PRO A 414 2.95 -14.04 -15.84
C PRO A 414 4.41 -14.00 -15.41
N LEU A 415 4.68 -13.29 -14.31
CA LEU A 415 5.98 -13.30 -13.64
C LEU A 415 5.92 -14.28 -12.47
N ILE A 416 6.47 -15.47 -12.67
CA ILE A 416 6.52 -16.51 -11.65
C ILE A 416 7.78 -16.30 -10.81
N VAL A 417 7.61 -16.04 -9.52
CA VAL A 417 8.74 -15.82 -8.61
C VAL A 417 8.82 -16.98 -7.63
N VAL A 418 9.89 -17.76 -7.71
CA VAL A 418 10.13 -18.88 -6.78
C VAL A 418 10.89 -18.34 -5.58
N ALA A 419 10.15 -18.04 -4.52
CA ALA A 419 10.63 -17.43 -3.30
C ALA A 419 11.34 -18.45 -2.40
N SER A 420 12.46 -18.04 -1.81
CA SER A 420 13.23 -18.88 -0.87
C SER A 420 12.78 -18.80 0.58
N SER A 421 11.74 -18.01 0.91
CA SER A 421 11.22 -17.86 2.26
C SER A 421 9.72 -17.58 2.26
N MET A 422 9.05 -17.92 3.36
CA MET A 422 7.61 -17.68 3.52
C MET A 422 7.28 -16.18 3.50
N ARG A 423 8.11 -15.34 4.14
CA ARG A 423 7.89 -13.88 4.12
C ARG A 423 7.98 -13.32 2.72
N LEU A 424 9.00 -13.67 1.94
CA LEU A 424 9.11 -13.22 0.55
C LEU A 424 7.93 -13.70 -0.30
N TYR A 425 7.53 -14.97 -0.16
CA TYR A 425 6.35 -15.53 -0.83
C TYR A 425 5.09 -14.70 -0.57
N ARG A 426 4.84 -14.34 0.69
CA ARG A 426 3.69 -13.49 1.06
C ARG A 426 3.88 -12.05 0.58
N SER A 427 5.04 -11.43 0.80
CA SER A 427 5.32 -10.03 0.40
C SER A 427 5.07 -9.78 -1.09
N LEU A 428 5.40 -10.75 -1.94
CA LEU A 428 5.22 -10.68 -3.39
C LEU A 428 3.76 -10.69 -3.85
N ALA A 429 2.79 -11.04 -2.98
CA ALA A 429 1.37 -11.03 -3.30
C ALA A 429 0.88 -9.64 -3.74
N LEU A 430 1.50 -8.57 -3.23
CA LEU A 430 1.16 -7.17 -3.55
C LEU A 430 1.67 -6.74 -4.94
N VAL A 431 2.63 -7.45 -5.54
CA VAL A 431 3.29 -6.99 -6.77
C VAL A 431 2.49 -7.38 -8.00
N ARG A 432 2.20 -6.40 -8.86
CA ARG A 432 1.37 -6.63 -10.04
C ARG A 432 1.97 -7.62 -11.02
N GLY A 433 1.15 -8.56 -11.48
CA GLY A 433 1.53 -9.57 -12.46
C GLY A 433 2.45 -10.66 -11.91
N VAL A 434 2.81 -10.58 -10.63
CA VAL A 434 3.58 -11.62 -9.95
C VAL A 434 2.64 -12.72 -9.45
N SER A 435 3.09 -13.96 -9.66
CA SER A 435 2.56 -15.17 -9.03
C SER A 435 3.69 -15.81 -8.24
N PRO A 436 3.74 -15.61 -6.92
CA PRO A 436 4.80 -16.18 -6.10
C PRO A 436 4.55 -17.67 -5.87
N LEU A 437 5.61 -18.47 -5.89
CA LEU A 437 5.64 -19.87 -5.49
C LEU A 437 6.66 -20.03 -4.37
N LEU A 438 6.35 -20.83 -3.35
CA LEU A 438 7.31 -21.10 -2.28
C LEU A 438 8.20 -22.29 -2.67
N SER A 439 9.52 -22.11 -2.64
CA SER A 439 10.47 -23.15 -3.00
C SER A 439 10.29 -24.43 -2.18
N ALA A 440 10.29 -25.59 -2.84
CA ALA A 440 10.17 -26.91 -2.20
C ALA A 440 11.23 -27.16 -1.11
N ALA A 441 12.42 -26.56 -1.24
CA ALA A 441 13.49 -26.67 -0.24
C ALA A 441 13.12 -26.08 1.13
N VAL A 442 12.15 -25.16 1.17
CA VAL A 442 11.65 -24.54 2.41
C VAL A 442 10.74 -25.49 3.19
N PHE A 443 10.12 -26.49 2.54
CA PHE A 443 9.16 -27.41 3.16
C PHE A 443 9.80 -28.64 3.85
N GLY A 444 11.11 -28.85 3.75
CA GLY A 444 11.80 -29.94 4.47
C GLY A 444 11.38 -31.37 4.10
N THR A 445 10.59 -31.58 3.06
CA THR A 445 10.19 -32.92 2.60
C THR A 445 11.32 -33.57 1.81
N GLY A 446 11.86 -34.66 2.34
CA GLY A 446 13.06 -35.33 1.87
C GLY A 446 13.05 -35.78 0.40
N THR A 447 14.27 -35.85 -0.12
CA THR A 447 14.72 -36.75 -1.21
C THR A 447 13.80 -36.83 -2.43
N ARG A 448 13.76 -35.78 -3.28
CA ARG A 448 13.76 -35.94 -4.77
C ARG A 448 13.79 -34.67 -5.64
N THR A 449 13.96 -33.45 -5.14
CA THR A 449 14.19 -32.28 -6.02
C THR A 449 15.31 -31.41 -5.45
N GLY A 450 16.33 -31.12 -6.27
CA GLY A 450 17.51 -30.35 -5.86
C GLY A 450 17.19 -28.87 -5.57
N THR A 451 18.14 -28.14 -4.99
CA THR A 451 18.03 -26.70 -4.65
C THR A 451 18.40 -25.78 -5.81
N GLY A 452 18.44 -26.31 -7.04
CA GLY A 452 18.95 -25.59 -8.22
C GLY A 452 17.86 -24.94 -9.09
N PRO A 453 18.26 -24.12 -10.07
CA PRO A 453 17.35 -23.48 -11.04
C PRO A 453 16.39 -24.46 -11.71
N GLN A 454 16.81 -25.72 -11.89
CA GLN A 454 16.00 -26.77 -12.50
C GLN A 454 14.74 -27.12 -11.71
N ALA A 455 14.83 -27.19 -10.38
CA ALA A 455 13.66 -27.48 -9.54
C ALA A 455 12.66 -26.32 -9.56
N CYS A 456 13.16 -25.08 -9.60
CA CYS A 456 12.32 -23.90 -9.76
C CYS A 456 11.54 -23.92 -11.08
N LEU A 457 12.18 -24.36 -12.18
CA LEU A 457 11.54 -24.50 -13.48
C LEU A 457 10.43 -25.56 -13.48
N VAL A 458 10.68 -26.74 -12.89
CA VAL A 458 9.68 -27.81 -12.81
C VAL A 458 8.47 -27.33 -12.01
N GLN A 459 8.70 -26.76 -10.82
CA GLN A 459 7.63 -26.23 -9.97
C GLN A 459 6.81 -25.13 -10.68
N ALA A 460 7.48 -24.20 -11.36
CA ALA A 460 6.82 -23.17 -12.14
C ALA A 460 6.01 -23.76 -13.31
N GLY A 461 6.55 -24.76 -14.00
CA GLY A 461 5.86 -25.48 -15.07
C GLY A 461 4.61 -26.21 -14.60
N GLU A 462 4.69 -26.95 -13.49
CA GLU A 462 3.55 -27.61 -12.86
C GLU A 462 2.45 -26.61 -12.50
N TRP A 463 2.83 -25.48 -11.89
CA TRP A 463 1.87 -24.43 -11.56
C TRP A 463 1.22 -23.86 -12.81
N LEU A 464 1.99 -23.48 -13.84
CA LEU A 464 1.46 -22.91 -15.09
C LEU A 464 0.47 -23.86 -15.77
N VAL A 465 0.78 -25.15 -15.83
CA VAL A 465 -0.11 -26.17 -16.40
C VAL A 465 -1.37 -26.33 -15.55
N SER A 466 -1.24 -26.37 -14.23
CA SER A 466 -2.39 -26.49 -13.30
C SER A 466 -3.37 -25.31 -13.41
N GLN A 467 -2.86 -24.11 -13.74
CA GLN A 467 -3.65 -22.90 -13.93
C GLN A 467 -4.21 -22.78 -15.36
N GLY A 468 -3.85 -23.69 -16.27
CA GLY A 468 -4.20 -23.59 -17.69
C GLY A 468 -3.54 -22.43 -18.42
N LEU A 469 -2.38 -21.95 -17.93
CA LEU A 469 -1.64 -20.82 -18.49
C LEU A 469 -0.56 -21.24 -19.49
N ALA A 470 -0.15 -22.51 -19.49
CA ALA A 470 0.82 -23.07 -20.42
C ALA A 470 0.59 -24.57 -20.65
N GLU A 471 1.10 -25.09 -21.76
CA GLU A 471 1.20 -26.53 -22.05
C GLU A 471 2.67 -26.99 -22.04
N LEU A 472 2.92 -28.30 -21.97
CA LEU A 472 4.28 -28.83 -22.12
C LEU A 472 4.83 -28.51 -23.51
N GLY A 473 6.10 -28.10 -23.57
CA GLY A 473 6.74 -27.63 -24.78
C GLY A 473 6.60 -26.12 -25.06
N ASP A 474 5.69 -25.42 -24.37
CA ASP A 474 5.59 -23.97 -24.47
C ASP A 474 6.89 -23.27 -24.02
N GLN A 475 7.20 -22.13 -24.63
CA GLN A 475 8.39 -21.36 -24.29
C GLN A 475 8.17 -20.51 -23.04
N VAL A 476 9.17 -20.49 -22.17
CA VAL A 476 9.29 -19.62 -21.00
C VAL A 476 10.66 -18.94 -20.99
N VAL A 477 10.73 -17.80 -20.31
CA VAL A 477 11.98 -17.06 -20.10
C VAL A 477 12.42 -17.24 -18.66
N LEU A 478 13.64 -17.73 -18.45
CA LEU A 478 14.26 -17.83 -17.12
C LEU A 478 15.23 -16.66 -16.93
N VAL A 479 15.06 -15.93 -15.83
CA VAL A 479 16.02 -14.93 -15.36
C VAL A 479 16.64 -15.45 -14.06
N SER A 480 17.96 -15.60 -14.02
CA SER A 480 18.66 -16.16 -12.87
C SER A 480 20.05 -15.56 -12.69
N ALA A 481 20.67 -15.85 -11.55
CA ALA A 481 22.09 -15.64 -11.33
C ALA A 481 22.91 -16.79 -11.95
N SER A 482 24.09 -16.48 -12.48
CA SER A 482 25.05 -17.42 -13.06
C SER A 482 25.69 -18.33 -12.00
N SER A 483 25.71 -17.89 -10.75
CA SER A 483 26.19 -18.66 -9.60
C SER A 483 25.39 -18.34 -8.33
N SER A 484 25.39 -19.26 -7.36
CA SER A 484 24.75 -19.06 -6.06
C SER A 484 25.39 -17.97 -5.20
N ALA A 485 26.59 -17.51 -5.56
CA ALA A 485 27.28 -16.40 -4.90
C ALA A 485 26.90 -15.02 -5.47
N CYS A 486 26.20 -14.98 -6.61
CA CYS A 486 25.75 -13.74 -7.23
C CYS A 486 24.33 -13.43 -6.77
N GLU A 487 24.17 -12.38 -5.97
CA GLU A 487 22.85 -11.94 -5.46
C GLU A 487 21.98 -11.29 -6.54
N ARG A 488 22.58 -10.88 -7.67
CA ARG A 488 21.88 -10.23 -8.78
C ARG A 488 21.76 -11.18 -9.96
N ALA A 489 20.61 -11.14 -10.63
CA ALA A 489 20.44 -11.87 -11.88
C ALA A 489 21.34 -11.25 -12.97
N ASP A 490 22.06 -12.10 -13.68
CA ASP A 490 22.98 -11.76 -14.77
C ASP A 490 22.77 -12.67 -16.00
N THR A 491 21.88 -13.67 -15.89
CA THR A 491 21.68 -14.72 -16.88
C THR A 491 20.23 -14.72 -17.38
N LEU A 492 20.07 -14.79 -18.70
CA LEU A 492 18.77 -14.88 -19.39
C LEU A 492 18.76 -16.13 -20.29
N ARG A 493 17.75 -16.99 -20.13
CA ARG A 493 17.60 -18.23 -20.92
C ARG A 493 16.19 -18.38 -21.45
N THR A 494 16.07 -18.90 -22.66
CA THR A 494 14.81 -19.38 -23.23
C THR A 494 14.72 -20.89 -23.03
N ILE A 495 13.62 -21.37 -22.50
CA ILE A 495 13.46 -22.78 -22.13
C ILE A 495 12.09 -23.25 -22.63
N ARG A 496 11.99 -24.52 -23.07
CA ARG A 496 10.71 -25.17 -23.29
C ARG A 496 10.29 -25.91 -22.03
N LEU A 497 9.03 -25.74 -21.62
CA LEU A 497 8.50 -26.40 -20.43
C LEU A 497 8.55 -27.92 -20.56
N SER A 498 9.19 -28.58 -19.60
CA SER A 498 9.18 -30.03 -19.43
C SER A 498 9.02 -30.37 -17.95
N LEU A 499 8.39 -31.51 -17.64
CA LEU A 499 8.19 -31.98 -16.26
C LEU A 499 9.34 -32.87 -15.76
N ASP A 500 10.19 -33.35 -16.67
CA ASP A 500 11.39 -34.14 -16.34
C ASP A 500 12.63 -33.27 -16.07
N GLY A 501 12.51 -31.96 -16.29
CA GLY A 501 13.60 -31.01 -16.18
C GLY A 501 14.66 -31.10 -17.28
N SER A 502 14.38 -31.79 -18.40
CA SER A 502 15.24 -31.74 -19.57
C SER A 502 15.14 -30.37 -20.26
N THR A 503 16.27 -29.65 -20.36
CA THR A 503 16.31 -28.41 -21.14
C THR A 503 16.58 -28.74 -22.60
N GLY A 504 15.51 -28.79 -23.40
CA GLY A 504 15.59 -28.89 -24.86
C GLY A 504 15.83 -27.55 -25.56
#